data_AF-A0A949L5J2-F1
#
_entry.id   AF-A0A949L5J2-F1
#
_cell.length_a   1.000
_cell.length_b   1.000
_cell.length_c   1.000
_cell.angle_alpha   90.00
_cell.angle_beta   90.00
_cell.angle_gamma   90.00
#
_symmetry.space_group_name_H-M   'P 1'
#
loop_
_entity.id
_entity.type
_entity.pdbx_description
1 polymer ?
#
loop_
_entity_poly.entity_id
_entity_poly.type
_entity_poly.pdbx_seq_one_letter_code
_entity_poly.pdbx_strand_id
1 'polypeptide(L)'
;MKEIKAFEEAKATGANFKESGINSTMYWAYERSKEAGNDTIDFSEVIWDYDIEPIVKACRAYGIDHITISSTFSGLIATLAEFEKHGCRIDGLTKVKTSYTDWQTGEKQILPAILVSI
;
A
#
# COMPACT_ATOMS: atom_id res chain seq x y z
N MET A 1 10.42 -3.64 4.23
CA MET A 1 10.11 -2.91 2.97
C MET A 1 11.19 -1.87 2.63
N LYS A 2 11.28 -1.45 1.35
CA LYS A 2 12.14 -0.35 0.90
C LYS A 2 11.62 1.00 1.41
N GLU A 3 12.51 1.84 1.94
CA GLU A 3 12.13 3.18 2.42
C GLU A 3 11.94 4.18 1.27
N ILE A 4 10.89 5.00 1.37
CA ILE A 4 10.59 6.05 0.40
C ILE A 4 10.95 7.40 1.04
N LYS A 5 12.08 7.98 0.60
CA LYS A 5 12.63 9.23 1.17
C LYS A 5 11.61 10.36 1.25
N ALA A 6 10.83 10.56 0.19
CA ALA A 6 9.80 11.60 0.15
C ALA A 6 8.75 11.44 1.28
N PHE A 7 8.42 10.20 1.66
CA PHE A 7 7.48 9.92 2.73
C PHE A 7 8.12 10.13 4.11
N GLU A 8 9.38 9.70 4.30
CA GLU A 8 10.12 9.96 5.54
C GLU A 8 10.31 11.48 5.79
N GLU A 9 10.62 12.24 4.73
CA GLU A 9 10.75 13.69 4.79
C GLU A 9 9.40 14.36 5.10
N ALA A 10 8.31 13.90 4.47
CA ALA A 10 6.97 14.41 4.75
C ALA A 10 6.55 14.17 6.21
N LYS A 11 6.87 13.00 6.77
CA LYS A 11 6.63 12.67 8.19
C LYS A 11 7.43 13.57 9.12
N ALA A 12 8.71 13.80 8.84
CA ALA A 12 9.59 14.61 9.68
C ALA A 12 9.21 16.11 9.66
N THR A 13 8.69 16.60 8.54
CA THR A 13 8.40 18.03 8.34
C THR A 13 6.93 18.40 8.51
N GLY A 14 6.02 17.42 8.58
CA GLY A 14 4.58 17.67 8.52
C GLY A 14 4.14 18.25 7.18
N ALA A 15 4.80 17.85 6.09
CA ALA A 15 4.58 18.42 4.76
C ALA A 15 3.13 18.27 4.28
N ASN A 16 2.66 19.26 3.53
CA ASN A 16 1.38 19.16 2.84
C ASN A 16 1.50 18.20 1.65
N PHE A 17 0.79 17.07 1.69
CA PHE A 17 0.89 16.04 0.65
C PHE A 17 0.59 16.55 -0.75
N LYS A 18 -0.38 17.46 -0.90
CA LYS A 18 -0.76 18.01 -2.21
C LYS A 18 0.36 18.85 -2.80
N GLU A 19 0.98 19.71 -2.00
CA GLU A 19 2.10 20.57 -2.44
C GLU A 19 3.37 19.76 -2.72
N SER A 20 3.57 18.67 -1.99
CA SER A 20 4.70 17.75 -2.19
C SER A 20 4.48 16.69 -3.27
N GLY A 21 3.34 16.68 -3.96
CA GLY A 21 3.01 15.68 -4.97
C GLY A 21 2.88 14.25 -4.44
N ILE A 22 2.63 14.11 -3.13
CA ILE A 22 2.49 12.82 -2.45
C ILE A 22 1.03 12.36 -2.55
N ASN A 23 0.83 11.15 -3.06
CA ASN A 23 -0.46 10.49 -2.96
C ASN A 23 -0.71 10.08 -1.50
N SER A 24 -1.74 10.64 -0.87
CA SER A 24 -2.06 10.41 0.54
C SER A 24 -2.44 8.95 0.82
N THR A 25 -3.18 8.31 -0.08
CA THR A 25 -3.57 6.90 0.01
C THR A 25 -2.32 6.00 0.10
N MET A 26 -1.34 6.24 -0.78
CA MET A 26 -0.07 5.52 -0.77
C MET A 26 0.78 5.80 0.49
N TYR A 27 0.84 7.06 0.94
CA TYR A 27 1.59 7.43 2.15
C TYR A 27 1.09 6.68 3.39
N TRP A 28 -0.23 6.66 3.61
CA TRP A 28 -0.79 5.99 4.78
C TRP A 28 -0.68 4.47 4.70
N ALA A 29 -0.79 3.88 3.50
CA ALA A 29 -0.51 2.47 3.28
C ALA A 29 0.95 2.13 3.63
N TYR A 30 1.89 2.96 3.20
CA TYR A 30 3.31 2.82 3.51
C TYR A 30 3.58 2.88 5.02
N GLU A 31 3.09 3.91 5.71
CA GLU A 31 3.32 4.10 7.14
C GLU A 31 2.80 2.92 7.97
N ARG A 32 1.57 2.46 7.70
CA ARG A 32 0.96 1.32 8.40
C ARG A 32 1.73 0.03 8.13
N SER A 33 2.18 -0.17 6.89
CA SER A 33 2.95 -1.35 6.50
C SER A 33 4.33 -1.37 7.17
N LYS A 34 4.97 -0.20 7.28
CA LYS A 34 6.25 -0.04 7.98
C LYS A 34 6.08 -0.32 9.47
N GLU A 35 5.04 0.22 10.10
CA GLU A 35 4.71 -0.03 11.52
C GLU A 35 4.39 -1.51 11.79
N ALA A 36 3.68 -2.17 10.88
CA ALA A 36 3.36 -3.59 10.98
C ALA A 36 4.56 -4.51 10.69
N GLY A 37 5.66 -3.97 10.14
CA GLY A 37 6.85 -4.73 9.76
C GLY A 37 6.60 -5.64 8.56
N ASN A 38 5.90 -5.13 7.54
CA ASN A 38 5.70 -5.79 6.25
C ASN A 38 6.86 -5.51 5.27
N ASP A 39 6.98 -6.38 4.27
CA ASP A 39 7.96 -6.22 3.18
C ASP A 39 7.41 -5.43 1.99
N THR A 40 6.09 -5.45 1.81
CA THR A 40 5.33 -4.72 0.77
C THR A 40 4.54 -3.56 1.37
N ILE A 41 4.17 -2.60 0.52
CA ILE A 41 3.16 -1.59 0.87
C ILE A 41 1.80 -2.28 0.74
N ASP A 42 1.09 -2.41 1.85
CA ASP A 42 -0.24 -2.99 1.93
C ASP A 42 -1.33 -1.92 1.93
N PHE A 43 -2.26 -2.03 0.98
CA PHE A 43 -3.46 -1.23 0.91
C PHE A 43 -4.60 -1.95 1.63
N SER A 44 -4.78 -1.63 2.91
CA SER A 44 -5.84 -2.15 3.77
C SER A 44 -7.18 -1.39 3.65
N GLU A 45 -7.15 -0.21 3.03
CA GLU A 45 -8.29 0.70 2.86
C GLU A 45 -8.76 0.77 1.39
N VAL A 46 -9.87 1.47 1.15
CA VAL A 46 -10.38 1.72 -0.20
C VAL A 46 -9.36 2.50 -1.04
N ILE A 47 -9.11 1.99 -2.26
CA ILE A 47 -8.36 2.69 -3.31
C ILE A 47 -9.38 3.23 -4.31
N TRP A 48 -9.38 4.54 -4.54
CA TRP A 48 -10.24 5.15 -5.54
C TRP A 48 -9.62 5.05 -6.93
N ASP A 49 -10.45 4.97 -7.98
CA ASP A 49 -9.97 4.80 -9.36
C ASP A 49 -8.97 5.90 -9.77
N TYR A 50 -9.17 7.14 -9.31
CA TYR A 50 -8.27 8.26 -9.59
C TYR A 50 -6.91 8.15 -8.88
N ASP A 51 -6.79 7.31 -7.84
CA ASP A 51 -5.52 7.09 -7.14
C ASP A 51 -4.67 6.02 -7.83
N ILE A 52 -5.26 5.12 -8.63
CA ILE A 52 -4.57 3.94 -9.18
C ILE A 52 -3.40 4.33 -10.08
N GLU A 53 -3.63 5.16 -11.11
CA GLU A 53 -2.56 5.61 -12.01
C GLU A 53 -1.45 6.37 -11.26
N PRO A 54 -1.74 7.35 -10.38
CA PRO A 54 -0.73 7.98 -9.52
C PRO A 54 0.05 6.99 -8.65
N ILE A 55 -0.62 6.00 -8.04
CA ILE A 55 0.03 4.97 -7.21
C ILE A 55 1.00 4.15 -8.05
N VAL A 56 0.58 3.66 -9.22
CA VAL A 56 1.42 2.86 -10.11
C VAL A 56 2.65 3.65 -10.57
N LYS A 57 2.46 4.91 -10.98
CA LYS A 57 3.57 5.82 -11.35
C LYS A 57 4.53 6.05 -10.20
N ALA A 58 4.03 6.28 -8.99
CA ALA A 58 4.84 6.47 -7.80
C ALA A 58 5.62 5.19 -7.45
N CYS A 59 4.98 4.01 -7.49
CA CYS A 59 5.66 2.74 -7.26
C CYS A 59 6.83 2.54 -8.23
N ARG A 60 6.62 2.79 -9.53
CA ARG A 60 7.68 2.71 -10.55
C ARG A 60 8.79 3.73 -10.30
N ALA A 61 8.44 4.98 -9.98
CA ALA A 61 9.41 6.04 -9.69
C ALA A 61 10.29 5.73 -8.47
N TYR A 62 9.70 5.09 -7.45
CA TYR A 62 10.41 4.68 -6.24
C TYR A 62 11.05 3.29 -6.35
N GLY A 63 10.89 2.58 -7.48
CA GLY A 63 11.36 1.21 -7.67
C GLY A 63 10.78 0.26 -6.64
N ILE A 64 9.45 0.26 -6.52
CA ILE A 64 8.65 -0.71 -5.77
C ILE A 64 8.08 -1.69 -6.78
N ASP A 65 8.50 -2.96 -6.69
CA ASP A 65 8.13 -3.98 -7.68
C ASP A 65 6.83 -4.70 -7.32
N HIS A 66 6.44 -4.71 -6.04
CA HIS A 66 5.26 -5.40 -5.54
C HIS A 66 4.54 -4.58 -4.47
N ILE A 67 3.21 -4.63 -4.52
CA ILE A 67 2.31 -4.15 -3.46
C ILE A 67 1.39 -5.29 -3.01
N THR A 68 0.73 -5.10 -1.87
CA THR A 68 -0.33 -6.00 -1.42
C THR A 68 -1.63 -5.25 -1.20
N ILE A 69 -2.75 -5.93 -1.37
CA ILE A 69 -4.09 -5.39 -1.09
C ILE A 69 -4.80 -6.38 -0.17
N SER A 70 -4.94 -6.00 1.11
CA SER A 70 -5.68 -6.77 2.11
C SER A 70 -7.11 -6.27 2.32
N SER A 71 -7.48 -5.14 1.70
CA SER A 71 -8.80 -4.54 1.88
C SER A 71 -9.93 -5.41 1.37
N THR A 72 -11.05 -5.43 2.11
CA THR A 72 -12.24 -6.24 1.80
C THR A 72 -13.41 -5.41 1.27
N PHE A 73 -13.14 -4.23 0.70
CA PHE A 73 -14.21 -3.35 0.21
C PHE A 73 -14.95 -3.94 -1.01
N SER A 74 -16.21 -3.54 -1.18
CA SER A 74 -16.99 -3.89 -2.37
C SER A 74 -16.42 -3.20 -3.60
N GLY A 75 -15.98 -3.97 -4.59
CA GLY A 75 -15.39 -3.43 -5.83
C GLY A 75 -13.93 -3.80 -6.05
N LEU A 76 -13.31 -4.55 -5.12
CA LEU A 76 -11.91 -4.98 -5.24
C LEU A 76 -11.57 -5.59 -6.61
N ILE A 77 -12.44 -6.42 -7.19
CA ILE A 77 -12.21 -7.02 -8.51
C ILE A 77 -12.09 -5.94 -9.60
N ALA A 78 -12.92 -4.89 -9.55
CA ALA A 78 -12.86 -3.79 -10.51
C ALA A 78 -11.58 -2.97 -10.33
N THR A 79 -11.17 -2.72 -9.09
CA THR A 79 -9.90 -2.07 -8.76
C THR A 79 -8.70 -2.87 -9.28
N LEU A 80 -8.68 -4.19 -9.07
CA LEU A 80 -7.63 -5.07 -9.59
C LEU A 80 -7.58 -5.06 -11.12
N ALA A 81 -8.74 -5.10 -11.78
CA ALA A 81 -8.83 -4.99 -13.24
C ALA A 81 -8.32 -3.63 -13.75
N GLU A 82 -8.51 -2.55 -12.99
CA GLU A 82 -7.95 -1.24 -13.32
C GLU A 82 -6.42 -1.25 -13.17
N PHE A 83 -5.86 -1.84 -12.11
CA PHE A 83 -4.42 -2.06 -11.99
C PHE A 83 -3.83 -2.81 -13.20
N GLU A 84 -4.51 -3.87 -13.68
CA GLU A 84 -4.05 -4.61 -14.88
C GLU A 84 -4.00 -3.73 -16.14
N LYS A 85 -4.93 -2.77 -16.31
CA LYS A 85 -4.87 -1.81 -17.44
C LYS A 85 -3.65 -0.92 -17.39
N HIS A 86 -3.12 -0.65 -16.20
CA HIS A 86 -1.88 0.13 -16.00
C HIS A 86 -0.61 -0.74 -16.10
N GLY A 87 -0.74 -2.01 -16.50
CA GLY A 87 0.37 -2.93 -16.72
C GLY A 87 0.81 -3.71 -15.49
N CYS A 88 0.05 -3.64 -14.39
CA CYS A 88 0.30 -4.45 -13.21
C CYS A 88 -0.22 -5.89 -13.41
N ARG A 89 0.25 -6.83 -12.59
CA ARG A 89 -0.19 -8.24 -12.65
C ARG A 89 -0.59 -8.75 -11.28
N ILE A 90 -1.70 -9.48 -11.22
CA ILE A 90 -2.16 -10.17 -10.02
C ILE A 90 -1.39 -11.49 -9.90
N ASP A 91 -0.53 -11.62 -8.88
CA ASP A 91 0.30 -12.82 -8.68
C ASP A 91 -0.35 -13.87 -7.76
N GLY A 92 -1.49 -13.54 -7.16
CA GLY A 92 -2.29 -14.45 -6.34
C GLY A 92 -2.36 -14.02 -4.88
N LEU A 93 -2.59 -15.00 -3.99
CA LEU A 93 -2.79 -14.75 -2.57
C LEU A 93 -1.49 -14.81 -1.77
N THR A 94 -1.37 -13.95 -0.78
CA THR A 94 -0.30 -13.90 0.21
C THR A 94 -0.87 -13.53 1.59
N LYS A 95 -0.01 -13.20 2.55
CA LYS A 95 -0.38 -12.75 3.89
C LYS A 95 0.41 -11.51 4.29
N VAL A 96 -0.24 -10.63 5.06
CA VAL A 96 0.37 -9.41 5.60
C VAL A 96 0.03 -9.26 7.08
N LYS A 97 0.88 -8.56 7.81
CA LYS A 97 0.59 -8.14 9.19
C LYS A 97 -0.21 -6.85 9.15
N THR A 98 -1.16 -6.68 10.08
CA THR A 98 -1.84 -5.41 10.30
C THR A 98 -1.13 -4.59 11.38
N SER A 99 -1.53 -3.34 11.59
CA SER A 99 -1.05 -2.54 12.73
C SER A 99 -1.60 -3.04 14.06
N TYR A 100 -2.69 -3.83 14.07
CA TYR A 100 -3.29 -4.37 15.29
C TYR A 100 -2.37 -5.44 15.91
N THR A 101 -2.08 -5.23 17.20
CA THR A 101 -1.37 -6.18 18.05
C THR A 101 -2.38 -6.79 19.02
N ASP A 102 -2.45 -8.12 19.05
CA ASP A 102 -3.26 -8.84 20.03
C ASP A 102 -2.73 -8.56 21.44
N TRP A 103 -3.62 -8.14 22.34
CA TRP A 103 -3.23 -7.73 23.69
C TRP A 103 -2.89 -8.90 24.62
N GLN A 104 -3.35 -10.12 24.31
CA GLN A 104 -3.04 -11.33 25.07
C GLN A 104 -1.71 -11.94 24.63
N THR A 105 -1.48 -12.05 23.32
CA THR A 105 -0.30 -12.73 22.78
C THR A 105 0.86 -11.78 22.46
N GLY A 106 0.58 -10.48 22.27
CA GLY A 106 1.56 -9.50 21.79
C GLY A 106 1.90 -9.64 20.30
N GLU A 107 1.22 -10.53 19.58
CA GLU A 107 1.48 -10.78 18.16
C GLU A 107 0.66 -9.86 17.25
N LYS A 108 1.23 -9.51 16.09
CA LYS A 108 0.49 -8.79 15.06
C LYS A 108 -0.53 -9.71 14.40
N GLN A 109 -1.75 -9.22 14.19
CA GLN A 109 -2.74 -9.96 13.41
C GLN A 109 -2.27 -10.12 11.95
N ILE A 110 -2.49 -11.32 11.40
CA ILE A 110 -2.15 -11.65 10.02
C ILE A 110 -3.43 -11.79 9.20
N LEU A 111 -3.50 -11.09 8.06
CA LEU A 111 -4.62 -11.16 7.12
C LEU A 111 -4.20 -11.77 5.78
N PRO A 112 -5.11 -12.45 5.07
CA PRO A 112 -4.92 -12.73 3.66
C PRO A 112 -4.87 -11.42 2.85
N ALA A 113 -4.03 -11.38 1.83
CA ALA A 113 -3.91 -10.26 0.92
C ALA A 113 -3.67 -10.76 -0.51
N ILE A 114 -3.87 -9.89 -1.49
CA ILE A 114 -3.55 -10.14 -2.89
C ILE A 114 -2.18 -9.53 -3.18
N LEU A 115 -1.28 -10.29 -3.78
CA LEU A 115 0.00 -9.80 -4.27
C LEU A 115 -0.16 -9.24 -5.68
N VAL A 116 0.33 -8.03 -5.92
CA VAL A 116 0.28 -7.36 -7.21
C VAL A 116 1.68 -6.89 -7.61
N SER A 117 2.17 -7.37 -8.76
CA SER A 117 3.37 -6.87 -9.42
C SER A 117 3.07 -5.52 -10.11
N ILE A 118 3.99 -4.55 -10.00
CA ILE A 118 3.87 -3.18 -10.54
C ILE A 118 4.41 -3.04 -11.97
#